data_AF-A0A7C3MFW6-F1
#
_entry.id   AF-A0A7C3MFW6-F1
#
_cell.length_a   1.000
_cell.length_b   1.000
_cell.length_c   1.000
_cell.angle_alpha   90.00
_cell.angle_beta   90.00
_cell.angle_gamma   90.00
#
_symmetry.space_group_name_H-M   'P 1'
#
loop_
_entity.id
_entity.type
_entity.pdbx_description
1 polymer ?
#
loop_
_entity_poly.entity_id
_entity_poly.type
_entity_poly.pdbx_seq_one_letter_code
_entity_poly.pdbx_strand_id
1 'polypeptide(L)'
;MKNLRESGYFEILSSFVLLAFFSVFVIFASFSSPVQAQQTDIDKLLEEGKKAYLDGDYERAIQLLNQAILLIKNKSTLIDAHLSLALTYFTVNQIENCKEQIKSILKLNPSFKPDPEFYSPKFIKVFDDVRKENTREALINTVPVGAIIFIDDENKGLTPFRGALYTGKHKLKVVKEGYEPVEKEIVIEKMKENVFELTLNPLAPAEEKPVEKKEEVKPVEKKPVEEKPVEEAPVAKEKVEKPEKKKSYTALYILAGLAVAGVAVALLLGKKKEEGKGSIDVKSDPTGARIFLDGADTGKVTNAVLTDVKVGTHSITLRKDRYREYSTSVSVSKNQTSTVNAKLEPGAFTENFDDNVADYWVDDGTGRWRAYGGAYRMDGKGRGDEAFTYYDIGPYTNFTLELYIAALMTSGSYHGVRFRSTDKTFKNCYSVDLSVLGSGAGWYSVWKATGGSWYRIKEWTQHSAIKPYNNWNKLKIVCSGSTTTIYINDVSVYSFSDSSYTSGYFGLEALDDYTSDKIIVDNLSLTLSTAGASTNPEQVFPVLVPGKIRVINPENR
;
A
#
# COMPACT_ATOMS: atom_id res chain seq x y z
N MET A 1 87.98 4.83 10.95
CA MET A 1 89.40 4.84 10.51
C MET A 1 89.90 3.41 10.65
N LYS A 2 90.29 2.62 9.66
CA LYS A 2 90.88 2.70 8.30
C LYS A 2 90.56 1.31 7.69
N ASN A 3 90.42 0.98 6.40
CA ASN A 3 90.71 1.58 5.10
C ASN A 3 89.99 0.69 4.06
N LEU A 4 89.47 1.31 2.98
CA LEU A 4 89.60 0.96 1.54
C LEU A 4 89.75 -0.55 1.17
N ARG A 5 89.10 -1.13 0.16
CA ARG A 5 88.56 -0.64 -1.11
C ARG A 5 87.94 -1.86 -1.83
N GLU A 6 87.00 -1.61 -2.74
CA GLU A 6 86.71 -2.42 -3.94
C GLU A 6 86.06 -3.80 -3.82
N SER A 7 84.74 -3.86 -4.07
CA SER A 7 84.21 -4.39 -5.33
C SER A 7 82.70 -4.14 -5.40
N GLY A 8 82.22 -3.81 -6.59
CA GLY A 8 81.02 -3.02 -6.80
C GLY A 8 79.71 -3.74 -6.51
N TYR A 9 78.86 -3.07 -5.73
CA TYR A 9 77.40 -3.19 -5.77
C TYR A 9 76.81 -1.84 -5.35
N PHE A 10 76.98 -0.81 -6.19
CA PHE A 10 76.37 0.51 -5.96
C PHE A 10 75.78 1.03 -7.28
N GLU A 11 74.85 0.26 -7.85
CA GLU A 11 73.92 0.73 -8.88
C GLU A 11 72.54 0.03 -8.80
N ILE A 12 72.10 -0.42 -7.61
CA ILE A 12 70.77 -1.07 -7.46
C ILE A 12 70.05 -0.58 -6.20
N LEU A 13 70.10 0.72 -5.92
CA LEU A 13 69.27 1.31 -4.86
C LEU A 13 68.80 2.74 -5.18
N SER A 14 68.33 2.94 -6.42
CA SER A 14 67.44 4.07 -6.74
C SER A 14 66.40 3.78 -7.83
N SER A 15 66.12 2.51 -8.14
CA SER A 15 65.07 2.14 -9.11
C SER A 15 64.16 0.98 -8.67
N PHE A 16 64.23 0.53 -7.42
CA PHE A 16 63.41 -0.58 -6.90
C PHE A 16 62.40 -0.20 -5.80
N VAL A 17 62.04 1.10 -5.72
CA VAL A 17 60.85 1.56 -4.96
C VAL A 17 59.75 2.11 -5.89
N LEU A 18 59.97 2.10 -7.21
CA LEU A 18 59.01 2.58 -8.21
C LEU A 18 58.42 1.46 -9.10
N LEU A 19 58.55 0.19 -8.70
CA LEU A 19 58.06 -0.97 -9.48
C LEU A 19 57.38 -2.04 -8.62
N ALA A 20 56.83 -1.65 -7.47
CA ALA A 20 55.94 -2.46 -6.64
C ALA A 20 54.55 -1.82 -6.41
N PHE A 21 54.27 -0.68 -7.06
CA PHE A 21 52.95 -0.02 -7.05
C PHE A 21 52.27 0.06 -8.43
N PHE A 22 52.82 -0.62 -9.45
CA PHE A 22 52.28 -0.63 -10.82
C PHE A 22 52.05 -2.04 -11.39
N SER A 23 51.83 -3.04 -10.54
CA SER A 23 51.49 -4.41 -10.95
C SER A 23 50.41 -5.07 -10.08
N VAL A 24 49.57 -4.27 -9.41
CA VAL A 24 48.27 -4.70 -8.86
C VAL A 24 47.08 -4.03 -9.59
N PHE A 25 47.37 -3.11 -10.51
CA PHE A 25 46.39 -2.48 -11.39
C PHE A 25 46.71 -2.84 -12.84
N VAL A 26 46.38 -4.07 -13.24
CA VAL A 26 45.93 -4.52 -14.58
C VAL A 26 45.76 -6.04 -14.46
N ILE A 27 44.58 -6.54 -14.83
CA ILE A 27 44.01 -7.89 -14.58
C ILE A 27 43.17 -8.01 -13.30
N PHE A 28 42.30 -7.03 -13.02
CA PHE A 28 40.88 -7.38 -12.88
C PHE A 28 40.25 -7.29 -14.26
N ALA A 29 40.63 -8.21 -15.15
CA ALA A 29 39.76 -8.57 -16.24
C ALA A 29 38.51 -9.14 -15.55
N SER A 30 37.38 -8.50 -15.79
CA SER A 30 36.07 -8.82 -15.27
C SER A 30 35.76 -10.30 -15.43
N PHE A 31 36.05 -11.12 -14.42
CA PHE A 31 35.43 -12.42 -14.30
C PHE A 31 33.99 -12.13 -13.84
N SER A 32 33.10 -11.92 -14.81
CA SER A 32 31.67 -12.07 -14.55
C SER A 32 31.47 -13.47 -13.98
N SER A 33 30.93 -13.55 -12.77
CA SER A 33 30.57 -14.84 -12.18
C SER A 33 29.71 -15.62 -13.19
N PRO A 34 29.80 -16.97 -13.26
CA PRO A 34 29.05 -17.76 -14.23
C PRO A 34 27.54 -17.45 -14.23
N VAL A 35 27.01 -17.12 -13.05
CA VAL A 35 25.61 -16.68 -12.84
C VAL A 35 25.30 -15.34 -13.50
N GLN A 36 26.24 -14.38 -13.44
CA GLN A 36 26.10 -13.06 -14.06
C GLN A 36 26.22 -13.15 -15.58
N ALA A 37 27.13 -13.98 -16.10
CA ALA A 37 27.24 -14.24 -17.54
C ALA A 37 25.96 -14.91 -18.08
N GLN A 38 25.48 -15.95 -17.40
CA GLN A 38 24.25 -16.67 -17.79
C GLN A 38 23.01 -15.78 -17.74
N GLN A 39 22.87 -14.91 -16.74
CA GLN A 39 21.76 -13.94 -16.69
C GLN A 39 21.86 -12.91 -17.82
N THR A 40 23.07 -12.48 -18.18
CA THR A 40 23.29 -11.56 -19.32
C THR A 40 22.88 -12.20 -20.65
N ASP A 41 23.12 -13.50 -20.82
CA ASP A 41 22.71 -14.24 -22.02
C ASP A 41 21.18 -14.39 -22.12
N ILE A 42 20.50 -14.59 -20.98
CA ILE A 42 19.02 -14.65 -20.91
C ILE A 42 18.40 -13.32 -21.31
N ASP A 43 18.88 -12.23 -20.72
CA ASP A 43 18.37 -10.88 -20.98
C ASP A 43 18.56 -10.53 -22.48
N LYS A 44 19.72 -10.90 -23.05
CA LYS A 44 20.02 -10.74 -24.47
C LYS A 44 19.05 -11.53 -25.36
N LEU A 45 18.80 -12.81 -25.07
CA LEU A 45 17.87 -13.64 -25.86
C LEU A 45 16.45 -13.07 -25.85
N LEU A 46 15.99 -12.59 -24.69
CA LEU A 46 14.65 -12.01 -24.55
C LEU A 46 14.53 -10.67 -25.29
N GLU A 47 15.54 -9.80 -25.18
CA GLU A 47 15.58 -8.52 -25.90
C GLU A 47 15.66 -8.72 -27.41
N GLU A 48 16.54 -9.60 -27.90
CA GLU A 48 16.64 -9.92 -29.32
C GLU A 48 15.36 -10.57 -29.85
N GLY A 49 14.70 -11.43 -29.07
CA GLY A 49 13.43 -12.04 -29.44
C GLY A 49 12.31 -11.02 -29.59
N LYS A 50 12.19 -10.08 -28.63
CA LYS A 50 11.24 -8.97 -28.71
C LYS A 50 11.55 -8.01 -29.85
N LYS A 51 12.81 -7.72 -30.08
CA LYS A 51 13.25 -6.90 -31.22
C LYS A 51 12.89 -7.57 -32.55
N ALA A 52 13.16 -8.87 -32.69
CA ALA A 52 12.80 -9.63 -33.89
C ALA A 52 11.29 -9.58 -34.16
N TYR A 53 10.45 -9.65 -33.12
CA TYR A 53 9.00 -9.44 -33.25
C TYR A 53 8.65 -8.06 -33.81
N LEU A 54 9.27 -6.99 -33.28
CA LEU A 54 9.06 -5.61 -33.75
C LEU A 54 9.57 -5.39 -35.18
N ASP A 55 10.65 -6.06 -35.55
CA ASP A 55 11.23 -6.04 -36.90
C ASP A 55 10.41 -6.90 -37.90
N GLY A 56 9.37 -7.60 -37.44
CA GLY A 56 8.52 -8.48 -38.24
C GLY A 56 9.13 -9.86 -38.54
N ASP A 57 10.30 -10.18 -37.99
CA ASP A 57 10.98 -11.47 -38.10
C ASP A 57 10.43 -12.44 -37.03
N TYR A 58 9.19 -12.88 -37.22
CA TYR A 58 8.46 -13.69 -36.25
C TYR A 58 9.06 -15.09 -36.05
N GLU A 59 9.68 -15.67 -37.07
CA GLU A 59 10.34 -16.98 -36.94
C GLU A 59 11.54 -16.89 -36.00
N ARG A 60 12.39 -15.86 -36.18
CA ARG A 60 13.51 -15.59 -35.28
C ARG A 60 13.04 -15.23 -33.88
N ALA A 61 11.97 -14.44 -33.76
CA ALA A 61 11.37 -14.11 -32.46
C ALA A 61 10.94 -15.37 -31.71
N ILE A 62 10.23 -16.30 -32.37
CA ILE A 62 9.82 -17.58 -31.79
C ILE A 62 11.03 -18.40 -31.34
N GLN A 63 12.09 -18.48 -32.15
CA GLN A 63 13.30 -19.23 -31.80
C GLN A 63 13.99 -18.67 -30.55
N LEU A 64 14.23 -17.36 -30.52
CA LEU A 64 14.93 -16.68 -29.43
C LEU A 64 14.12 -16.74 -28.12
N LEU A 65 12.81 -16.52 -28.19
CA LEU A 65 11.94 -16.57 -27.02
C LEU A 65 11.82 -17.99 -26.45
N ASN A 66 11.74 -19.02 -27.29
CA ASN A 66 11.77 -20.40 -26.81
C ASN A 66 13.11 -20.75 -26.12
N GLN A 67 14.23 -20.29 -26.67
CA GLN A 67 15.54 -20.47 -26.03
C GLN A 67 15.61 -19.74 -24.69
N ALA A 68 15.11 -18.50 -24.61
CA ALA A 68 15.06 -17.74 -23.36
C ALA A 68 14.24 -18.46 -22.28
N ILE A 69 13.04 -18.96 -22.63
CA ILE A 69 12.12 -19.65 -21.71
C ILE A 69 12.79 -20.86 -21.03
N LEU A 70 13.64 -21.61 -21.74
CA LEU A 70 14.34 -22.77 -21.18
C LEU A 70 15.36 -22.40 -20.09
N LEU A 71 15.85 -21.16 -20.10
CA LEU A 71 16.93 -20.68 -19.23
C LEU A 71 16.41 -19.81 -18.08
N ILE A 72 15.25 -19.17 -18.24
CA ILE A 72 14.68 -18.25 -17.26
C ILE A 72 14.21 -19.01 -16.00
N LYS A 73 14.75 -18.63 -14.85
CA LYS A 73 14.30 -19.10 -13.53
C LYS A 73 13.38 -18.12 -12.82
N ASN A 74 13.49 -16.83 -13.14
CA ASN A 74 12.68 -15.78 -12.52
C ASN A 74 11.24 -15.84 -13.04
N LYS A 75 10.27 -15.96 -12.13
CA LYS A 75 8.85 -16.07 -12.45
C LYS A 75 8.31 -14.90 -13.30
N SER A 76 8.68 -13.66 -12.97
CA SER A 76 8.21 -12.46 -13.68
C SER A 76 8.79 -12.40 -15.09
N THR A 77 10.10 -12.62 -15.24
CA THR A 77 10.76 -12.70 -16.55
C THR A 77 10.21 -13.83 -17.42
N LEU A 78 9.82 -14.96 -16.80
CA LEU A 78 9.25 -16.10 -17.51
C LEU A 78 7.85 -15.79 -18.06
N ILE A 79 7.03 -15.08 -17.26
CA ILE A 79 5.72 -14.58 -17.72
C ILE A 79 5.89 -13.63 -18.90
N ASP A 80 6.84 -12.69 -18.82
CA ASP A 80 7.14 -11.73 -19.89
C ASP A 80 7.57 -12.42 -21.20
N ALA A 81 8.41 -13.46 -21.10
CA ALA A 81 8.82 -14.26 -22.25
C ALA A 81 7.64 -15.06 -22.87
N HIS A 82 6.82 -15.72 -22.04
CA HIS A 82 5.61 -16.39 -22.53
C HIS A 82 4.60 -15.44 -23.15
N LEU A 83 4.43 -14.23 -22.61
CA LEU A 83 3.52 -13.22 -23.15
C LEU A 83 4.00 -12.71 -24.51
N SER A 84 5.31 -12.45 -24.63
CA SER A 84 5.93 -12.06 -25.91
C SER A 84 5.76 -13.16 -26.96
N LEU A 85 5.92 -14.42 -26.57
CA LEU A 85 5.75 -15.56 -27.46
C LEU A 85 4.27 -15.80 -27.83
N ALA A 86 3.35 -15.63 -26.87
CA ALA A 86 1.91 -15.68 -27.10
C ALA A 86 1.48 -14.65 -28.15
N LEU A 87 1.95 -13.41 -27.99
CA LEU A 87 1.70 -12.32 -28.93
C LEU A 87 2.28 -12.63 -30.32
N THR A 88 3.51 -13.16 -30.37
CA THR A 88 4.14 -13.57 -31.63
C THR A 88 3.31 -14.62 -32.36
N TYR A 89 2.88 -15.68 -31.65
CA TYR A 89 2.00 -16.71 -32.22
C TYR A 89 0.63 -16.18 -32.64
N PHE A 90 0.07 -15.24 -31.89
CA PHE A 90 -1.18 -14.58 -32.26
C PHE A 90 -1.02 -13.79 -33.57
N THR A 91 0.07 -13.03 -33.72
CA THR A 91 0.35 -12.23 -34.93
C THR A 91 0.54 -13.10 -36.17
N VAL A 92 1.17 -14.27 -36.05
CA VAL A 92 1.28 -15.25 -37.17
C VAL A 92 0.08 -16.19 -37.29
N ASN A 93 -1.04 -15.88 -36.62
CA ASN A 93 -2.30 -16.63 -36.64
C ASN A 93 -2.18 -18.11 -36.19
N GLN A 94 -1.19 -18.43 -35.36
CA GLN A 94 -1.04 -19.73 -34.71
C GLN A 94 -1.75 -19.73 -33.35
N ILE A 95 -3.08 -19.70 -33.39
CA ILE A 95 -3.91 -19.48 -32.20
C ILE A 95 -3.73 -20.56 -31.12
N GLU A 96 -3.59 -21.83 -31.49
CA GLU A 96 -3.41 -22.90 -30.49
C GLU A 96 -2.08 -22.78 -29.75
N ASN A 97 -0.99 -22.41 -30.44
CA ASN A 97 0.29 -22.15 -29.81
C ASN A 97 0.23 -20.93 -28.88
N CYS A 98 -0.49 -19.87 -29.28
CA CYS A 98 -0.78 -18.71 -28.44
C CYS A 98 -1.51 -19.14 -27.14
N LYS A 99 -2.58 -19.95 -27.26
CA LYS A 99 -3.33 -20.44 -26.09
C LYS A 99 -2.45 -21.25 -25.13
N GLU A 100 -1.51 -22.07 -25.62
CA GLU A 100 -0.58 -22.81 -24.76
C GLU A 100 0.35 -21.89 -23.97
N GLN A 101 0.82 -20.79 -24.58
CA GLN A 101 1.59 -19.78 -23.87
C GLN A 101 0.74 -19.07 -22.80
N ILE A 102 -0.51 -18.72 -23.12
CA ILE A 102 -1.45 -18.12 -22.17
C ILE A 102 -1.73 -19.05 -20.98
N LYS A 103 -1.92 -20.35 -21.22
CA LYS A 103 -2.05 -21.34 -20.13
C LYS A 103 -0.80 -21.37 -19.26
N SER A 104 0.39 -21.25 -19.83
CA SER A 104 1.64 -21.20 -19.08
C SER A 104 1.72 -19.94 -18.21
N ILE A 105 1.31 -18.79 -18.73
CA ILE A 105 1.19 -17.53 -17.97
C ILE A 105 0.22 -17.69 -16.80
N LEU A 106 -0.98 -18.20 -17.05
CA LEU A 106 -2.03 -18.36 -16.03
C LEU A 106 -1.70 -19.44 -14.98
N LYS A 107 -0.88 -20.44 -15.32
CA LYS A 107 -0.32 -21.38 -14.33
C LYS A 107 0.69 -20.71 -13.40
N LEU A 108 1.46 -19.76 -13.91
CA LEU A 108 2.44 -19.01 -13.12
C LEU A 108 1.73 -17.93 -12.28
N ASN A 109 0.85 -17.16 -12.90
CA ASN A 109 0.07 -16.10 -12.25
C ASN A 109 -1.40 -16.19 -12.68
N PRO A 110 -2.25 -16.88 -11.89
CA PRO A 110 -3.67 -17.06 -12.20
C PRO A 110 -4.48 -15.76 -12.35
N SER A 111 -4.04 -14.67 -11.71
CA SER A 111 -4.74 -13.37 -11.78
C SER A 111 -4.19 -12.45 -12.86
N PHE A 112 -3.14 -12.86 -13.59
CA PHE A 112 -2.55 -12.05 -14.65
C PHE A 112 -3.61 -11.62 -15.68
N LYS A 113 -3.60 -10.33 -16.02
CA LYS A 113 -4.42 -9.72 -17.07
C LYS A 113 -3.51 -8.95 -18.03
N PRO A 114 -3.60 -9.22 -19.35
CA PRO A 114 -2.98 -8.33 -20.32
C PRO A 114 -3.65 -6.97 -20.25
N ASP A 115 -2.84 -5.92 -20.33
CA ASP A 115 -3.30 -4.55 -20.28
C ASP A 115 -4.06 -4.14 -21.57
N PRO A 116 -5.32 -3.68 -21.46
CA PRO A 116 -6.11 -3.17 -22.58
C PRO A 116 -5.47 -2.06 -23.41
N GLU A 117 -4.53 -1.29 -22.85
CA GLU A 117 -3.83 -0.23 -23.57
C GLU A 117 -2.75 -0.75 -24.52
N PHE A 118 -2.09 -1.88 -24.19
CA PHE A 118 -0.96 -2.41 -24.97
C PHE A 118 -1.33 -3.57 -25.88
N TYR A 119 -2.43 -4.27 -25.61
CA TYR A 119 -2.83 -5.45 -26.35
C TYR A 119 -4.13 -5.25 -27.09
N SER A 120 -4.18 -5.72 -28.35
CA SER A 120 -5.40 -5.60 -29.14
C SER A 120 -6.60 -6.28 -28.45
N PRO A 121 -7.84 -5.75 -28.58
CA PRO A 121 -9.02 -6.39 -28.01
C PRO A 121 -9.21 -7.84 -28.45
N LYS A 122 -8.73 -8.21 -29.64
CA LYS A 122 -8.76 -9.59 -30.15
C LYS A 122 -7.83 -10.51 -29.37
N PHE A 123 -6.62 -10.06 -29.04
CA PHE A 123 -5.68 -10.84 -28.23
C PHE A 123 -6.19 -11.00 -26.79
N ILE A 124 -6.72 -9.93 -26.20
CA ILE A 124 -7.30 -9.95 -24.86
C ILE A 124 -8.48 -10.90 -24.80
N LYS A 125 -9.34 -10.89 -25.82
CA LYS A 125 -10.44 -11.85 -25.92
C LYS A 125 -9.95 -13.30 -25.91
N VAL A 126 -8.90 -13.63 -26.67
CA VAL A 126 -8.29 -14.99 -26.64
C VAL A 126 -7.78 -15.32 -25.24
N PHE A 127 -7.17 -14.36 -24.55
CA PHE A 127 -6.70 -14.52 -23.18
C PHE A 127 -7.83 -14.81 -22.20
N ASP A 128 -8.92 -14.05 -22.28
CA ASP A 128 -10.10 -14.22 -21.44
C ASP A 128 -10.84 -15.53 -21.73
N ASP A 129 -10.92 -15.93 -22.99
CA ASP A 129 -11.50 -17.22 -23.41
C ASP A 129 -10.70 -18.38 -22.78
N VAL A 130 -9.36 -18.35 -22.88
CA VAL A 130 -8.49 -19.35 -22.22
C VAL A 130 -8.65 -19.33 -20.71
N ARG A 131 -8.76 -18.16 -20.08
CA ARG A 131 -9.00 -18.06 -18.63
C ARG A 131 -10.31 -18.75 -18.27
N LYS A 132 -11.40 -18.39 -18.96
CA LYS A 132 -12.75 -18.89 -18.69
C LYS A 132 -12.88 -20.41 -18.89
N GLU A 133 -12.24 -20.97 -19.91
CA GLU A 133 -12.25 -22.42 -20.17
C GLU A 133 -11.59 -23.23 -19.02
N ASN A 134 -10.64 -22.59 -18.34
CA ASN A 134 -9.78 -23.23 -17.34
C ASN A 134 -10.06 -22.77 -15.91
N THR A 135 -11.12 -22.00 -15.66
CA THR A 135 -11.59 -21.71 -14.29
C THR A 135 -12.65 -22.72 -13.82
N ARG A 136 -12.66 -23.02 -12.52
CA ARG A 136 -13.68 -23.84 -11.87
C ARG A 136 -14.17 -23.15 -10.61
N GLU A 137 -15.42 -23.41 -10.26
CA GLU A 137 -15.98 -22.93 -9.01
C GLU A 137 -15.28 -23.62 -7.83
N ALA A 138 -14.92 -22.83 -6.82
CA ALA A 138 -14.36 -23.27 -5.56
C ALA A 138 -15.20 -22.74 -4.40
N LEU A 139 -15.42 -23.60 -3.41
CA LEU A 139 -16.09 -23.28 -2.15
C LEU A 139 -15.10 -23.43 -1.00
N ILE A 140 -14.86 -22.37 -0.24
CA ILE A 140 -13.90 -22.36 0.86
C ILE A 140 -14.62 -21.95 2.15
N ASN A 141 -14.71 -22.88 3.09
CA ASN A 141 -15.41 -22.75 4.36
C ASN A 141 -14.42 -22.77 5.53
N THR A 142 -14.75 -22.03 6.60
CA THR A 142 -13.99 -22.08 7.86
C THR A 142 -14.90 -22.33 9.05
N VAL A 143 -14.34 -22.92 10.10
CA VAL A 143 -14.94 -23.05 11.42
C VAL A 143 -13.99 -22.40 12.44
N PRO A 144 -14.39 -21.29 13.09
CA PRO A 144 -15.61 -20.52 12.86
C PRO A 144 -15.59 -19.72 11.54
N VAL A 145 -16.79 -19.49 10.97
CA VAL A 145 -17.01 -18.69 9.75
C VAL A 145 -16.61 -17.22 9.91
N GLY A 146 -16.53 -16.47 8.81
CA GLY A 146 -16.18 -15.04 8.79
C GLY A 146 -14.69 -14.76 8.95
N ALA A 147 -13.83 -15.67 8.50
CA ALA A 147 -12.39 -15.43 8.37
C ALA A 147 -12.09 -14.72 7.05
N ILE A 148 -11.11 -13.81 7.03
CA ILE A 148 -10.63 -13.13 5.82
C ILE A 148 -9.88 -14.15 4.97
N ILE A 149 -10.17 -14.20 3.68
CA ILE A 149 -9.56 -15.11 2.72
C ILE A 149 -8.68 -14.36 1.72
N PHE A 150 -7.50 -14.88 1.48
CA PHE A 150 -6.58 -14.47 0.44
C PHE A 150 -6.28 -15.66 -0.47
N ILE A 151 -6.37 -15.46 -1.79
CA ILE A 151 -6.04 -16.48 -2.79
C ILE A 151 -5.03 -15.87 -3.74
N ASP A 152 -3.85 -16.49 -3.83
CA ASP A 152 -2.67 -15.97 -4.55
C ASP A 152 -2.33 -14.54 -4.13
N ASP A 153 -2.33 -14.32 -2.82
CA ASP A 153 -2.06 -13.03 -2.16
C ASP A 153 -3.11 -11.93 -2.43
N GLU A 154 -4.17 -12.20 -3.20
CA GLU A 154 -5.31 -11.29 -3.40
C GLU A 154 -6.42 -11.51 -2.35
N ASN A 155 -6.90 -10.44 -1.72
CA ASN A 155 -8.04 -10.51 -0.79
C ASN A 155 -9.34 -10.84 -1.54
N LYS A 156 -9.96 -11.96 -1.19
CA LYS A 156 -11.22 -12.46 -1.80
C LYS A 156 -12.44 -12.27 -0.90
N GLY A 157 -12.31 -11.55 0.22
CA GLY A 157 -13.39 -11.26 1.15
C GLY A 157 -13.37 -12.14 2.40
N LEU A 158 -14.54 -12.65 2.80
CA LEU A 158 -14.71 -13.48 3.99
C LEU A 158 -15.20 -14.88 3.63
N THR A 159 -14.89 -15.87 4.46
CA THR A 159 -15.48 -17.22 4.36
C THR A 159 -16.89 -17.28 4.96
N PRO A 160 -17.84 -18.07 4.43
CA PRO A 160 -17.74 -18.91 3.23
C PRO A 160 -17.45 -18.11 1.95
N PHE A 161 -16.43 -18.54 1.20
CA PHE A 161 -16.10 -17.97 -0.10
C PHE A 161 -16.59 -18.91 -1.19
N ARG A 162 -17.30 -18.36 -2.18
CA ARG A 162 -17.70 -19.06 -3.41
C ARG A 162 -17.26 -18.25 -4.61
N GLY A 163 -16.41 -18.80 -5.47
CA GLY A 163 -15.91 -18.07 -6.63
C GLY A 163 -15.18 -18.95 -7.64
N ALA A 164 -15.04 -18.43 -8.87
CA ALA A 164 -14.30 -19.10 -9.93
C ALA A 164 -12.79 -18.85 -9.77
N LEU A 165 -12.02 -19.93 -9.69
CA LEU A 165 -10.56 -19.92 -9.61
C LEU A 165 -9.97 -20.68 -10.80
N TYR A 166 -8.78 -20.31 -11.25
CA TYR A 166 -8.10 -21.03 -12.32
C TYR A 166 -7.80 -22.47 -11.89
N THR A 167 -7.63 -23.41 -12.82
CA THR A 167 -7.27 -24.79 -12.47
C THR A 167 -5.78 -24.90 -12.16
N GLY A 168 -5.43 -25.70 -11.16
CA GLY A 168 -4.05 -25.82 -10.68
C GLY A 168 -3.87 -25.36 -9.24
N LYS A 169 -2.62 -25.08 -8.86
CA LYS A 169 -2.22 -24.75 -7.50
C LYS A 169 -2.52 -23.28 -7.20
N HIS A 170 -3.10 -23.03 -6.04
CA HIS A 170 -3.35 -21.70 -5.49
C HIS A 170 -2.82 -21.62 -4.07
N LYS A 171 -2.23 -20.48 -3.71
CA LYS A 171 -1.87 -20.18 -2.32
C LYS A 171 -3.09 -19.63 -1.60
N LEU A 172 -3.64 -20.39 -0.66
CA LEU A 172 -4.73 -19.97 0.19
C LEU A 172 -4.20 -19.52 1.54
N LYS A 173 -4.54 -18.31 1.95
CA LYS A 173 -4.31 -17.81 3.31
C LYS A 173 -5.64 -17.38 3.92
N VAL A 174 -5.86 -17.78 5.17
CA VAL A 174 -7.06 -17.46 5.93
C VAL A 174 -6.67 -16.85 7.26
N VAL A 175 -7.28 -15.72 7.61
CA VAL A 175 -6.97 -14.95 8.81
C VAL A 175 -8.24 -14.62 9.57
N LYS A 176 -8.28 -14.88 10.87
CA LYS A 176 -9.38 -14.49 11.76
C LYS A 176 -8.83 -14.03 13.10
N GLU A 177 -9.37 -12.94 13.63
CA GLU A 177 -8.98 -12.41 14.94
C GLU A 177 -9.16 -13.45 16.06
N GLY A 178 -8.12 -13.63 16.89
CA GLY A 178 -8.11 -14.62 17.97
C GLY A 178 -7.80 -16.05 17.52
N TYR A 179 -7.47 -16.27 16.24
CA TYR A 179 -7.12 -17.57 15.68
C TYR A 179 -5.78 -17.54 14.94
N GLU A 180 -5.08 -18.67 14.93
CA GLU A 180 -3.85 -18.85 14.17
C GLU A 180 -4.14 -18.71 12.67
N PRO A 181 -3.33 -17.95 11.90
CA PRO A 181 -3.49 -17.85 10.47
C PRO A 181 -3.20 -19.20 9.81
N VAL A 182 -4.06 -19.62 8.88
CA VAL A 182 -3.86 -20.85 8.11
C VAL A 182 -3.37 -20.48 6.73
N GLU A 183 -2.19 -20.97 6.35
CA GLU A 183 -1.67 -20.91 4.98
C GLU A 183 -1.56 -22.34 4.42
N LYS A 184 -2.21 -22.58 3.27
CA LYS A 184 -2.15 -23.87 2.57
C LYS A 184 -2.15 -23.70 1.07
N GLU A 185 -1.56 -24.66 0.36
CA GLU A 185 -1.75 -24.79 -1.08
C GLU A 185 -3.06 -25.56 -1.32
N ILE A 186 -3.95 -25.03 -2.16
CA ILE A 186 -5.13 -25.73 -2.65
C ILE A 186 -4.97 -26.02 -4.14
N VAL A 187 -5.52 -27.13 -4.60
CA VAL A 187 -5.48 -27.51 -6.02
C VAL A 187 -6.90 -27.50 -6.56
N ILE A 188 -7.15 -26.65 -7.55
CA ILE A 188 -8.42 -26.56 -8.24
C ILE A 188 -8.42 -27.55 -9.40
N GLU A 189 -9.25 -28.58 -9.31
CA GLU A 189 -9.34 -29.67 -10.27
C GLU A 189 -10.51 -29.47 -11.25
N LYS A 190 -10.32 -29.91 -12.49
CA LYS A 190 -11.27 -29.71 -13.59
C LYS A 190 -12.57 -30.52 -13.46
N MET A 191 -12.48 -31.70 -12.86
CA MET A 191 -13.50 -32.77 -12.90
C MET A 191 -14.00 -33.18 -11.51
N LYS A 192 -13.62 -32.44 -10.46
CA LYS A 192 -14.05 -32.70 -9.08
C LYS A 192 -14.64 -31.43 -8.47
N GLU A 193 -15.48 -31.61 -7.47
CA GLU A 193 -15.96 -30.51 -6.64
C GLU A 193 -14.79 -29.95 -5.83
N ASN A 194 -14.54 -28.64 -5.97
CA ASN A 194 -13.44 -27.95 -5.29
C ASN A 194 -13.94 -27.35 -3.98
N VAL A 195 -14.24 -28.20 -3.01
CA VAL A 195 -14.70 -27.81 -1.67
C VAL A 195 -13.57 -27.95 -0.67
N PHE A 196 -13.25 -26.86 0.02
CA PHE A 196 -12.19 -26.81 1.03
C PHE A 196 -12.77 -26.38 2.37
N GLU A 197 -12.68 -27.27 3.35
CA GLU A 197 -13.08 -26.98 4.73
C GLU A 197 -11.83 -26.75 5.58
N LEU A 198 -11.90 -25.77 6.48
CA LEU A 198 -10.81 -25.35 7.35
C LEU A 198 -11.33 -25.18 8.77
N THR A 199 -10.62 -25.72 9.75
CA THR A 199 -10.85 -25.42 11.16
C THR A 199 -9.73 -24.51 11.63
N LEU A 200 -10.08 -23.37 12.21
CA LEU A 200 -9.11 -22.42 12.73
C LEU A 200 -8.84 -22.73 14.20
N ASN A 201 -7.56 -22.80 14.56
CA ASN A 201 -7.16 -23.01 15.94
C ASN A 201 -7.15 -21.66 16.66
N PRO A 202 -7.75 -21.53 17.86
CA PRO A 202 -7.60 -20.33 18.67
C PRO A 202 -6.13 -20.05 18.97
N LEU A 203 -5.71 -18.79 18.93
CA LEU A 203 -4.38 -18.39 19.37
C LEU A 203 -4.22 -18.74 20.85
N ALA A 204 -3.15 -19.46 21.19
CA ALA A 204 -2.79 -19.69 22.58
C ALA A 204 -2.66 -18.34 23.31
N PRO A 205 -3.14 -18.21 24.56
CA PRO A 205 -2.84 -17.05 25.39
C PRO A 205 -1.32 -16.86 25.43
N ALA A 206 -0.85 -15.64 25.17
CA ALA A 206 0.56 -15.33 25.32
C ALA A 206 0.99 -15.73 26.74
N GLU A 207 2.00 -16.59 26.86
CA GLU A 207 2.63 -16.84 28.15
C GLU A 207 3.16 -15.50 28.68
N GLU A 208 2.57 -15.02 29.77
CA GLU A 208 3.12 -13.89 30.53
C GLU A 208 4.50 -14.31 31.03
N LYS A 209 5.55 -13.87 30.33
CA LYS A 209 6.90 -13.95 30.87
C LYS A 209 6.91 -13.22 32.22
N PRO A 210 7.43 -13.84 33.31
CA PRO A 210 7.51 -13.18 34.60
C PRO A 210 8.29 -11.88 34.44
N VAL A 211 7.67 -10.78 34.84
CA VAL A 211 8.35 -9.48 34.94
C VAL A 211 9.50 -9.64 35.92
N GLU A 212 10.72 -9.62 35.38
CA GLU A 212 11.95 -9.65 36.16
C GLU A 212 11.97 -8.40 37.07
N LYS A 213 11.94 -8.64 38.39
CA LYS A 213 12.06 -7.58 39.40
C LYS A 213 13.36 -6.82 39.15
N LYS A 214 13.26 -5.55 38.74
CA LYS A 214 14.39 -4.63 38.81
C LYS A 214 14.80 -4.48 40.27
N GLU A 215 16.04 -4.85 40.56
CA GLU A 215 16.68 -4.63 41.85
C GLU A 215 16.64 -3.15 42.23
N GLU A 216 16.26 -2.93 43.48
CA GLU A 216 16.09 -1.64 44.13
C GLU A 216 17.48 -1.04 44.44
N VAL A 217 17.76 0.15 43.90
CA VAL A 217 18.99 0.88 44.20
C VAL A 217 18.92 1.39 45.64
N LYS A 218 19.90 0.97 46.46
CA LYS A 218 20.06 1.39 47.86
C LYS A 218 20.22 2.92 47.98
N PRO A 219 19.52 3.60 48.92
CA PRO A 219 19.77 5.01 49.21
C PRO A 219 21.03 5.19 50.06
N VAL A 220 21.86 6.16 49.70
CA VAL A 220 23.02 6.59 50.50
C VAL A 220 22.56 7.52 51.63
N GLU A 221 23.03 7.21 52.83
CA GLU A 221 22.74 7.86 54.11
C GLU A 221 23.00 9.36 54.17
N LYS A 222 22.10 10.09 54.86
CA LYS A 222 22.48 11.14 55.82
C LYS A 222 21.54 11.14 57.03
N LYS A 223 22.14 11.15 58.22
CA LYS A 223 21.57 11.51 59.54
C LYS A 223 22.70 12.18 60.34
N PRO A 224 22.45 12.85 61.48
CA PRO A 224 21.20 13.36 62.07
C PRO A 224 21.34 14.82 62.57
N VAL A 225 20.26 15.47 63.05
CA VAL A 225 20.18 16.20 64.35
C VAL A 225 18.70 16.32 64.78
N GLU A 226 18.46 16.06 66.07
CA GLU A 226 17.24 16.18 66.91
C GLU A 226 16.61 17.59 66.91
N GLU A 227 15.34 17.85 67.30
CA GLU A 227 14.77 17.69 68.64
C GLU A 227 13.22 17.91 68.65
N LYS A 228 12.51 17.30 69.61
CA LYS A 228 11.06 17.39 69.95
C LYS A 228 10.80 18.50 71.01
N PRO A 229 9.57 19.05 71.28
CA PRO A 229 8.43 18.32 71.94
C PRO A 229 6.96 18.81 71.65
N VAL A 230 5.96 17.90 71.66
CA VAL A 230 4.79 17.74 72.61
C VAL A 230 3.61 18.73 72.36
N GLU A 231 2.47 18.27 71.79
CA GLU A 231 1.17 17.85 72.40
C GLU A 231 0.28 19.04 72.87
N GLU A 232 -0.95 19.23 72.39
CA GLU A 232 -2.21 18.81 73.04
C GLU A 232 -3.46 18.91 72.10
N ALA A 233 -4.45 18.04 72.33
CA ALA A 233 -5.85 18.07 71.82
C ALA A 233 -6.74 18.98 72.73
N PRO A 234 -8.09 19.21 72.58
CA PRO A 234 -9.12 18.33 72.02
C PRO A 234 -10.41 18.94 71.35
N VAL A 235 -11.12 18.08 70.58
CA VAL A 235 -12.59 17.77 70.53
C VAL A 235 -13.70 18.85 70.26
N ALA A 236 -14.38 18.63 69.11
CA ALA A 236 -15.82 18.65 68.75
C ALA A 236 -16.78 19.87 68.92
N LYS A 237 -17.56 20.16 67.86
CA LYS A 237 -19.03 19.86 67.72
C LYS A 237 -19.66 20.37 66.40
N GLU A 238 -20.39 19.44 65.76
CA GLU A 238 -21.69 19.52 65.06
C GLU A 238 -22.06 20.51 63.91
N LYS A 239 -22.97 19.99 63.07
CA LYS A 239 -23.50 20.39 61.74
C LYS A 239 -24.32 21.69 61.73
N VAL A 240 -24.48 22.31 60.54
CA VAL A 240 -25.76 22.50 59.82
C VAL A 240 -25.55 23.22 58.45
N GLU A 241 -26.16 22.63 57.41
CA GLU A 241 -26.68 23.14 56.12
C GLU A 241 -25.82 23.66 54.93
N LYS A 242 -26.29 23.24 53.73
CA LYS A 242 -25.91 23.48 52.32
C LYS A 242 -26.83 24.59 51.73
N PRO A 243 -26.75 25.02 50.43
CA PRO A 243 -25.86 24.60 49.32
C PRO A 243 -25.27 25.75 48.46
N GLU A 244 -24.27 25.47 47.60
CA GLU A 244 -24.42 25.52 46.13
C GLU A 244 -23.12 25.25 45.33
N LYS A 245 -23.20 24.16 44.53
CA LYS A 245 -22.75 23.93 43.14
C LYS A 245 -21.28 24.19 42.72
N LYS A 246 -20.47 23.12 42.74
CA LYS A 246 -19.43 22.85 41.73
C LYS A 246 -19.99 21.89 40.66
N LYS A 247 -19.83 22.27 39.39
CA LYS A 247 -20.28 21.50 38.22
C LYS A 247 -19.44 20.21 38.10
N SER A 248 -20.12 19.08 38.24
CA SER A 248 -19.60 17.73 38.00
C SER A 248 -20.07 17.26 36.62
N TYR A 249 -19.15 16.70 35.83
CA TYR A 249 -19.43 16.08 34.53
C TYR A 249 -20.07 14.69 34.68
N THR A 250 -21.19 14.59 35.41
CA THR A 250 -22.05 13.39 35.45
C THR A 250 -23.08 13.34 34.32
N ALA A 251 -22.91 14.14 33.27
CA ALA A 251 -23.84 14.24 32.13
C ALA A 251 -23.43 13.42 30.89
N LEU A 252 -22.55 12.42 31.00
CA LEU A 252 -22.25 11.52 29.87
C LEU A 252 -22.49 10.03 30.14
N TYR A 253 -23.03 9.67 31.31
CA TYR A 253 -23.43 8.28 31.62
C TYR A 253 -24.93 8.11 31.94
N ILE A 254 -25.76 9.15 31.80
CA ILE A 254 -27.21 9.05 32.06
C ILE A 254 -28.04 8.86 30.77
N LEU A 255 -27.45 9.02 29.58
CA LEU A 255 -28.10 8.58 28.32
C LEU A 255 -27.80 7.13 27.92
N ALA A 256 -26.80 6.48 28.54
CA ALA A 256 -26.50 5.06 28.35
C ALA A 256 -27.18 4.15 29.40
N GLY A 257 -27.63 4.69 30.53
CA GLY A 257 -28.25 3.93 31.63
C GLY A 257 -29.77 3.87 31.63
N LEU A 258 -30.47 4.75 30.90
CA LEU A 258 -31.95 4.77 30.85
C LEU A 258 -32.56 4.00 29.67
N ALA A 259 -31.74 3.48 28.75
CA ALA A 259 -32.21 2.52 27.74
C ALA A 259 -32.27 1.07 28.28
N VAL A 260 -31.59 0.75 29.39
CA VAL A 260 -31.53 -0.63 29.91
C VAL A 260 -32.65 -0.93 30.91
N ALA A 261 -33.14 0.06 31.66
CA ALA A 261 -34.29 -0.14 32.58
C ALA A 261 -35.66 -0.09 31.88
N GLY A 262 -35.80 0.68 30.78
CA GLY A 262 -37.03 0.72 29.98
C GLY A 262 -37.23 -0.52 29.10
N VAL A 263 -36.14 -1.18 28.70
CA VAL A 263 -36.19 -2.41 27.90
C VAL A 263 -36.57 -3.63 28.74
N ALA A 264 -36.21 -3.67 30.03
CA ALA A 264 -36.61 -4.78 30.92
C ALA A 264 -38.13 -4.82 31.20
N VAL A 265 -38.82 -3.66 31.22
CA VAL A 265 -40.28 -3.63 31.39
C VAL A 265 -41.03 -3.86 30.06
N ALA A 266 -40.43 -3.49 28.92
CA ALA A 266 -40.99 -3.79 27.60
C ALA A 266 -40.82 -5.27 27.17
N LEU A 267 -39.89 -6.00 27.80
CA LEU A 267 -39.68 -7.44 27.56
C LEU A 267 -40.63 -8.36 28.37
N LEU A 268 -41.43 -7.81 29.28
CA LEU A 268 -42.41 -8.56 30.08
C LEU A 268 -43.88 -8.36 29.65
N LEU A 269 -44.13 -7.59 28.60
CA LEU A 269 -45.45 -7.47 27.99
C LEU A 269 -45.38 -8.03 26.58
N GLY A 270 -46.13 -9.11 26.32
CA GLY A 270 -46.18 -9.82 25.04
C GLY A 270 -46.56 -8.89 23.88
N LYS A 271 -45.57 -8.23 23.28
CA LYS A 271 -45.70 -7.64 21.95
C LYS A 271 -45.86 -8.79 20.98
N LYS A 272 -47.10 -8.97 20.51
CA LYS A 272 -47.43 -9.80 19.36
C LYS A 272 -46.39 -9.52 18.26
N LYS A 273 -45.60 -10.52 17.89
CA LYS A 273 -44.60 -10.42 16.83
C LYS A 273 -45.31 -9.91 15.58
N GLU A 274 -45.06 -8.66 15.19
CA GLU A 274 -45.65 -8.12 13.98
C GLU A 274 -45.04 -8.87 12.80
N GLU A 275 -45.83 -9.76 12.21
CA GLU A 275 -45.47 -10.44 10.97
C GLU A 275 -45.83 -9.57 9.77
N GLY A 276 -44.85 -9.42 8.89
CA GLY A 276 -44.98 -8.60 7.69
C GLY A 276 -43.63 -8.34 7.06
N LYS A 277 -43.68 -7.54 6.00
CA LYS A 277 -42.51 -7.04 5.31
C LYS A 277 -42.58 -5.51 5.20
N GLY A 278 -41.43 -4.87 5.15
CA GLY A 278 -41.25 -3.46 4.82
C GLY A 278 -40.11 -3.31 3.82
N SER A 279 -39.54 -2.11 3.76
CA SER A 279 -38.43 -1.77 2.87
C SER A 279 -37.35 -0.97 3.60
N ILE A 280 -36.15 -0.92 3.03
CA ILE A 280 -35.05 -0.07 3.50
C ILE A 280 -34.52 0.73 2.30
N ASP A 281 -34.60 2.05 2.36
CA ASP A 281 -33.91 2.98 1.43
C ASP A 281 -32.48 3.20 1.94
N VAL A 282 -31.50 2.64 1.24
CA VAL A 282 -30.08 2.66 1.62
C VAL A 282 -29.31 3.60 0.71
N LYS A 283 -28.75 4.65 1.31
CA LYS A 283 -27.98 5.69 0.63
C LYS A 283 -26.59 5.83 1.21
N SER A 284 -25.63 6.22 0.38
CA SER A 284 -24.30 6.61 0.86
C SER A 284 -23.71 7.77 0.09
N ASP A 285 -22.81 8.49 0.75
CA ASP A 285 -21.93 9.48 0.15
C ASP A 285 -20.46 9.07 0.38
N PRO A 286 -19.69 8.77 -0.69
CA PRO A 286 -20.12 8.66 -2.08
C PRO A 286 -21.06 7.48 -2.35
N THR A 287 -21.78 7.52 -3.47
CA THR A 287 -22.66 6.44 -3.93
C THR A 287 -21.87 5.26 -4.53
N GLY A 288 -22.56 4.16 -4.81
CA GLY A 288 -22.00 2.97 -5.45
C GLY A 288 -21.36 1.97 -4.48
N ALA A 289 -21.71 2.00 -3.20
CA ALA A 289 -21.25 1.02 -2.22
C ALA A 289 -22.11 -0.24 -2.26
N ARG A 290 -21.49 -1.43 -2.30
CA ARG A 290 -22.21 -2.72 -2.22
C ARG A 290 -22.96 -2.82 -0.90
N ILE A 291 -24.21 -3.26 -0.96
CA ILE A 291 -25.12 -3.34 0.19
C ILE A 291 -25.25 -4.79 0.64
N PHE A 292 -24.96 -5.04 1.91
CA PHE A 292 -25.19 -6.32 2.58
C PHE A 292 -26.30 -6.14 3.62
N LEU A 293 -27.25 -7.07 3.66
CA LEU A 293 -28.34 -7.14 4.63
C LEU A 293 -28.17 -8.40 5.48
N ASP A 294 -28.04 -8.23 6.80
CA ASP A 294 -27.80 -9.34 7.74
C ASP A 294 -26.60 -10.22 7.36
N GLY A 295 -25.57 -9.59 6.78
CA GLY A 295 -24.35 -10.25 6.29
C GLY A 295 -24.44 -10.86 4.89
N ALA A 296 -25.63 -10.93 4.27
CA ALA A 296 -25.82 -11.43 2.91
C ALA A 296 -25.67 -10.31 1.86
N ASP A 297 -24.91 -10.55 0.80
CA ASP A 297 -24.82 -9.62 -0.34
C ASP A 297 -26.17 -9.53 -1.05
N THR A 298 -26.69 -8.31 -1.20
CA THR A 298 -27.98 -8.07 -1.86
C THR A 298 -27.86 -8.00 -3.38
N GLY A 299 -26.64 -7.94 -3.93
CA GLY A 299 -26.37 -7.67 -5.34
C GLY A 299 -26.64 -6.21 -5.77
N LYS A 300 -27.04 -5.34 -4.83
CA LYS A 300 -27.32 -3.92 -5.07
C LYS A 300 -26.18 -3.04 -4.59
N VAL A 301 -26.09 -1.85 -5.16
CA VAL A 301 -25.20 -0.77 -4.71
C VAL A 301 -26.01 0.46 -4.33
N THR A 302 -25.50 1.29 -3.42
CA THR A 302 -26.14 2.56 -3.06
C THR A 302 -26.18 3.51 -4.27
N ASN A 303 -27.23 4.29 -4.49
CA ASN A 303 -28.47 4.37 -3.70
C ASN A 303 -29.48 3.33 -4.18
N ALA A 304 -30.06 2.55 -3.26
CA ALA A 304 -31.04 1.52 -3.61
C ALA A 304 -32.06 1.26 -2.50
N VAL A 305 -33.25 0.83 -2.91
CA VAL A 305 -34.29 0.35 -1.99
C VAL A 305 -34.27 -1.18 -1.93
N LEU A 306 -34.09 -1.73 -0.73
CA LEU A 306 -34.31 -3.14 -0.43
C LEU A 306 -35.79 -3.33 -0.10
N THR A 307 -36.52 -4.06 -0.94
CA THR A 307 -37.93 -4.37 -0.71
C THR A 307 -38.08 -5.73 -0.04
N ASP A 308 -39.27 -6.03 0.46
CA ASP A 308 -39.63 -7.34 1.01
C ASP A 308 -38.80 -7.77 2.23
N VAL A 309 -38.23 -6.82 2.97
CA VAL A 309 -37.43 -7.06 4.17
C VAL A 309 -38.37 -7.41 5.32
N LYS A 310 -38.06 -8.45 6.10
CA LYS A 310 -38.90 -8.87 7.23
C LYS A 310 -39.03 -7.72 8.24
N VAL A 311 -40.16 -7.67 8.96
CA VAL A 311 -40.29 -6.76 10.10
C VAL A 311 -39.34 -7.19 11.22
N GLY A 312 -38.61 -6.24 11.78
CA GLY A 312 -37.57 -6.49 12.79
C GLY A 312 -36.37 -5.56 12.65
N THR A 313 -35.35 -5.77 13.49
CA THR A 313 -34.07 -5.07 13.39
C THR A 313 -33.13 -5.87 12.48
N HIS A 314 -32.54 -5.18 11.52
CA HIS A 314 -31.63 -5.73 10.51
C HIS A 314 -30.28 -5.02 10.56
N SER A 315 -29.20 -5.70 10.21
CA SER A 315 -27.90 -5.06 9.99
C SER A 315 -27.70 -4.69 8.52
N ILE A 316 -27.17 -3.50 8.28
CA ILE A 316 -26.75 -3.02 6.97
C ILE A 316 -25.26 -2.80 6.99
N THR A 317 -24.54 -3.43 6.07
CA THR A 317 -23.11 -3.22 5.85
C THR A 317 -22.88 -2.71 4.45
N LEU A 318 -22.08 -1.65 4.32
CA LEU A 318 -21.71 -1.04 3.05
C LEU A 318 -20.21 -1.22 2.79
N ARG A 319 -19.88 -1.69 1.58
CA ARG A 319 -18.50 -1.87 1.12
C ARG A 319 -18.27 -1.12 -0.17
N LYS A 320 -17.30 -0.21 -0.17
CA LYS A 320 -16.83 0.51 -1.37
C LYS A 320 -15.31 0.48 -1.39
N ASP A 321 -14.76 0.24 -2.57
CA ASP A 321 -13.30 0.21 -2.76
C ASP A 321 -12.65 1.53 -2.32
N ARG A 322 -11.50 1.44 -1.64
CA ARG A 322 -10.77 2.55 -0.99
C ARG A 322 -11.50 3.29 0.15
N TYR A 323 -12.66 2.80 0.61
CA TYR A 323 -13.37 3.33 1.79
C TYR A 323 -13.40 2.31 2.93
N ARG A 324 -13.51 2.80 4.17
CA ARG A 324 -13.75 1.97 5.35
C ARG A 324 -15.13 1.30 5.24
N GLU A 325 -15.22 0.06 5.70
CA GLU A 325 -16.50 -0.62 5.83
C GLU A 325 -17.39 0.16 6.81
N TYR A 326 -18.63 0.41 6.39
CA TYR A 326 -19.65 1.05 7.24
C TYR A 326 -20.67 -0.01 7.65
N SER A 327 -21.03 -0.06 8.93
CA SER A 327 -22.04 -0.99 9.44
C SER A 327 -22.99 -0.28 10.41
N THR A 328 -24.28 -0.55 10.29
CA THR A 328 -25.32 0.00 11.18
C THR A 328 -26.49 -0.96 11.32
N SER A 329 -27.39 -0.70 12.28
CA SER A 329 -28.66 -1.43 12.43
C SER A 329 -29.84 -0.54 12.07
N VAL A 330 -30.86 -1.13 11.44
CA VAL A 330 -32.10 -0.44 11.05
C VAL A 330 -33.30 -1.28 11.43
N SER A 331 -34.31 -0.65 12.02
CA SER A 331 -35.59 -1.30 12.34
C SER A 331 -36.57 -1.13 11.18
N VAL A 332 -37.14 -2.23 10.70
CA VAL A 332 -38.11 -2.31 9.61
C VAL A 332 -39.50 -2.55 10.18
N SER A 333 -40.45 -1.71 9.80
CA SER A 333 -41.87 -1.81 10.17
C SER A 333 -42.72 -2.23 8.97
N LYS A 334 -43.86 -2.86 9.24
CA LYS A 334 -44.73 -3.42 8.18
C LYS A 334 -45.21 -2.32 7.23
N ASN A 335 -45.08 -2.56 5.93
CA ASN A 335 -45.47 -1.64 4.84
C ASN A 335 -44.85 -0.23 4.92
N GLN A 336 -43.78 -0.06 5.70
CA GLN A 336 -43.04 1.19 5.80
C GLN A 336 -41.65 1.04 5.15
N THR A 337 -41.07 2.16 4.76
CA THR A 337 -39.69 2.25 4.28
C THR A 337 -38.84 2.94 5.32
N SER A 338 -37.90 2.21 5.92
CA SER A 338 -36.87 2.77 6.79
C SER A 338 -35.72 3.34 5.95
N THR A 339 -34.93 4.26 6.50
CA THR A 339 -33.83 4.90 5.75
C THR A 339 -32.50 4.72 6.46
N VAL A 340 -31.46 4.36 5.69
CA VAL A 340 -30.06 4.39 6.10
C VAL A 340 -29.33 5.40 5.22
N ASN A 341 -28.73 6.42 5.85
CA ASN A 341 -27.89 7.40 5.18
C ASN A 341 -26.46 7.29 5.75
N ALA A 342 -25.54 6.75 4.96
CA ALA A 342 -24.15 6.59 5.36
C ALA A 342 -23.26 7.69 4.75
N LYS A 343 -22.32 8.21 5.53
CA LYS A 343 -21.17 8.95 5.01
C LYS A 343 -19.96 8.03 5.13
N LEU A 344 -19.37 7.64 4.01
CA LEU A 344 -18.24 6.72 4.02
C LEU A 344 -16.95 7.48 4.30
N GLU A 345 -16.10 6.88 5.11
CA GLU A 345 -14.78 7.43 5.44
C GLU A 345 -13.72 6.81 4.53
N PRO A 346 -12.77 7.60 3.99
CA PRO A 346 -11.62 7.07 3.26
C PRO A 346 -10.86 6.00 4.06
N GLY A 347 -10.51 4.91 3.37
CA GLY A 347 -9.76 3.79 3.90
C GLY A 347 -8.25 3.91 3.65
N ALA A 348 -7.49 3.03 4.29
CA ALA A 348 -6.09 2.81 3.94
C ALA A 348 -6.00 1.99 2.65
N PHE A 349 -4.92 2.16 1.89
CA PHE A 349 -4.75 1.50 0.59
C PHE A 349 -3.29 1.36 0.14
N THR A 350 -3.08 0.52 -0.88
CA THR A 350 -1.82 0.40 -1.63
C THR A 350 -2.06 0.53 -3.13
N GLU A 351 -1.06 1.00 -3.84
CA GLU A 351 -1.05 1.16 -5.29
C GLU A 351 0.36 0.91 -5.82
N ASN A 352 0.53 -0.13 -6.65
CA ASN A 352 1.79 -0.48 -7.28
C ASN A 352 1.83 -0.11 -8.77
N PHE A 353 0.71 0.32 -9.36
CA PHE A 353 0.58 0.68 -10.77
C PHE A 353 1.04 -0.41 -11.75
N ASP A 354 1.17 -1.67 -11.29
CA ASP A 354 1.66 -2.80 -12.09
C ASP A 354 0.67 -3.18 -13.22
N ASP A 355 -0.60 -2.82 -13.04
CA ASP A 355 -1.65 -2.97 -14.04
C ASP A 355 -1.74 -1.77 -15.00
N ASN A 356 -0.86 -0.77 -14.84
CA ASN A 356 -0.84 0.50 -15.56
C ASN A 356 -2.14 1.31 -15.43
N VAL A 357 -2.91 1.08 -14.37
CA VAL A 357 -4.10 1.87 -14.06
C VAL A 357 -3.78 2.79 -12.89
N ALA A 358 -4.19 4.05 -13.01
CA ALA A 358 -4.07 5.05 -11.95
C ALA A 358 -5.45 5.33 -11.34
N ASP A 359 -6.09 4.29 -10.79
CA ASP A 359 -7.44 4.42 -10.26
C ASP A 359 -7.51 5.52 -9.19
N TYR A 360 -8.51 6.39 -9.31
CA TYR A 360 -8.73 7.56 -8.45
C TYR A 360 -7.63 8.63 -8.49
N TRP A 361 -6.61 8.52 -9.35
CA TRP A 361 -5.69 9.60 -9.63
C TRP A 361 -6.25 10.51 -10.72
N VAL A 362 -6.14 11.81 -10.51
CA VAL A 362 -6.61 12.82 -11.45
C VAL A 362 -5.43 13.68 -11.87
N ASP A 363 -5.16 13.69 -13.17
CA ASP A 363 -4.31 14.70 -13.81
C ASP A 363 -5.12 16.00 -13.93
N ASP A 364 -4.62 17.09 -13.35
CA ASP A 364 -5.28 18.40 -13.40
C ASP A 364 -5.04 19.14 -14.74
N GLY A 365 -4.24 18.54 -15.63
CA GLY A 365 -3.88 19.06 -16.93
C GLY A 365 -2.71 20.05 -16.91
N THR A 366 -2.10 20.28 -15.75
CA THR A 366 -0.84 21.05 -15.66
C THR A 366 0.37 20.21 -16.05
N GLY A 367 0.29 18.90 -15.79
CA GLY A 367 1.23 17.89 -16.29
C GLY A 367 0.62 17.00 -17.37
N ARG A 368 1.30 15.87 -17.59
CA ARG A 368 0.74 14.68 -18.26
C ARG A 368 1.04 13.48 -17.38
N TRP A 369 0.12 13.14 -16.49
CA TRP A 369 0.29 12.07 -15.51
C TRP A 369 -0.49 10.82 -15.90
N ARG A 370 0.19 9.67 -15.98
CA ARG A 370 -0.40 8.40 -16.42
C ARG A 370 0.31 7.21 -15.81
N ALA A 371 -0.41 6.14 -15.51
CA ALA A 371 0.22 4.87 -15.16
C ALA A 371 0.60 4.12 -16.45
N TYR A 372 1.86 3.72 -16.56
CA TYR A 372 2.36 2.85 -17.63
C TYR A 372 3.74 2.28 -17.29
N GLY A 373 4.05 1.11 -17.84
CA GLY A 373 5.30 0.41 -17.56
C GLY A 373 5.51 0.12 -16.07
N GLY A 374 4.44 -0.24 -15.36
CA GLY A 374 4.42 -0.62 -13.95
C GLY A 374 4.67 0.53 -12.98
N ALA A 375 4.32 1.75 -13.34
CA ALA A 375 4.56 2.93 -12.51
C ALA A 375 3.68 4.10 -12.92
N TYR A 376 3.43 5.02 -11.99
CA TYR A 376 2.79 6.30 -12.27
C TYR A 376 3.83 7.32 -12.72
N ARG A 377 3.63 7.92 -13.89
CA ARG A 377 4.65 8.70 -14.57
C ARG A 377 4.10 10.04 -15.00
N MET A 378 4.93 11.07 -14.85
CA MET A 378 4.76 12.35 -15.52
C MET A 378 5.56 12.30 -16.82
N ASP A 379 4.90 12.33 -17.99
CA ASP A 379 5.53 12.10 -19.30
C ASP A 379 5.63 13.35 -20.19
N GLY A 380 5.46 14.53 -19.60
CA GLY A 380 5.72 15.82 -20.23
C GLY A 380 4.76 16.91 -19.81
N LYS A 381 4.89 18.06 -20.47
CA LYS A 381 4.22 19.29 -20.08
C LYS A 381 2.74 19.32 -20.46
N GLY A 382 1.89 19.70 -19.51
CA GLY A 382 0.53 20.18 -19.72
C GLY A 382 0.51 21.71 -19.81
N ARG A 383 -0.21 22.38 -18.90
CA ARG A 383 -0.28 23.85 -18.78
C ARG A 383 0.46 24.37 -17.54
N GLY A 384 1.23 25.46 -17.66
CA GLY A 384 1.90 26.11 -16.51
C GLY A 384 3.34 25.63 -16.27
N ASP A 385 3.93 26.04 -15.14
CA ASP A 385 5.34 25.77 -14.83
C ASP A 385 5.53 24.60 -13.83
N GLU A 386 4.46 24.22 -13.14
CA GLU A 386 4.42 23.07 -12.22
C GLU A 386 3.41 22.04 -12.75
N ALA A 387 3.78 20.77 -12.77
CA ALA A 387 2.92 19.65 -13.09
C ALA A 387 2.35 19.04 -11.81
N PHE A 388 1.03 18.84 -11.79
CA PHE A 388 0.30 18.41 -10.61
C PHE A 388 -0.69 17.28 -10.91
N THR A 389 -0.88 16.40 -9.93
CA THR A 389 -1.90 15.36 -9.92
C THR A 389 -2.32 15.08 -8.49
N TYR A 390 -3.56 14.67 -8.27
CA TYR A 390 -4.07 14.40 -6.93
C TYR A 390 -4.84 13.09 -6.86
N TYR A 391 -4.88 12.53 -5.66
CA TYR A 391 -5.71 11.38 -5.35
C TYR A 391 -7.12 11.86 -4.96
N ASP A 392 -8.14 11.38 -5.67
CA ASP A 392 -9.50 11.91 -5.65
C ASP A 392 -10.31 11.51 -4.39
N ILE A 393 -9.75 10.61 -3.57
CA ILE A 393 -10.36 10.14 -2.32
C ILE A 393 -9.66 10.78 -1.13
N GLY A 394 -10.45 11.41 -0.26
CA GLY A 394 -10.00 12.10 0.94
C GLY A 394 -11.18 12.85 1.58
N PRO A 395 -10.93 13.74 2.56
CA PRO A 395 -9.63 14.08 3.16
C PRO A 395 -9.15 13.03 4.17
N TYR A 396 -7.84 13.00 4.43
CA TYR A 396 -7.19 12.19 5.47
C TYR A 396 -6.69 13.07 6.62
N THR A 397 -6.85 12.61 7.87
CA THR A 397 -6.43 13.37 9.07
C THR A 397 -5.08 12.91 9.58
N ASN A 398 -5.02 11.69 10.11
CA ASN A 398 -3.79 11.06 10.60
C ASN A 398 -3.47 9.87 9.71
N PHE A 399 -2.33 9.94 9.05
CA PHE A 399 -1.94 8.94 8.06
C PHE A 399 -0.42 8.84 7.96
N THR A 400 0.05 7.70 7.48
CA THR A 400 1.39 7.57 6.91
C THR A 400 1.23 7.36 5.41
N LEU A 401 1.81 8.25 4.63
CA LEU A 401 1.94 8.11 3.18
C LEU A 401 3.37 7.70 2.87
N GLU A 402 3.55 6.58 2.18
CA GLU A 402 4.85 6.07 1.77
C GLU A 402 4.81 5.73 0.28
N LEU A 403 5.83 6.12 -0.48
CA LEU A 403 5.95 5.83 -1.91
C LEU A 403 7.41 5.86 -2.35
N TYR A 404 7.71 5.22 -3.47
CA TYR A 404 8.99 5.37 -4.15
C TYR A 404 8.85 6.40 -5.25
N ILE A 405 9.78 7.35 -5.28
CA ILE A 405 9.81 8.43 -6.27
C ILE A 405 11.22 8.57 -6.84
N ALA A 406 11.32 8.80 -8.14
CA ALA A 406 12.57 9.09 -8.82
C ALA A 406 12.38 10.14 -9.91
N ALA A 407 13.43 10.92 -10.16
CA ALA A 407 13.58 11.72 -11.36
C ALA A 407 14.54 11.01 -12.33
N LEU A 408 14.24 11.03 -13.63
CA LEU A 408 15.05 10.35 -14.65
C LEU A 408 16.11 11.23 -15.32
N MET A 409 16.19 12.50 -14.96
CA MET A 409 17.10 13.48 -15.58
C MET A 409 17.66 14.47 -14.54
N THR A 410 18.70 15.20 -14.96
CA THR A 410 19.52 16.09 -14.13
C THR A 410 19.08 17.55 -14.16
N SER A 411 17.98 17.90 -14.83
CA SER A 411 17.60 19.31 -14.97
C SER A 411 17.15 19.89 -13.63
N GLY A 412 17.24 21.22 -13.48
CA GLY A 412 17.16 22.08 -12.28
C GLY A 412 15.94 21.91 -11.35
N SER A 413 15.13 20.90 -11.57
CA SER A 413 13.79 20.73 -11.04
C SER A 413 13.71 20.06 -9.66
N TYR A 414 12.53 20.19 -9.06
CA TYR A 414 12.12 19.44 -7.89
C TYR A 414 10.88 18.58 -8.18
N HIS A 415 10.64 17.59 -7.33
CA HIS A 415 9.44 16.77 -7.33
C HIS A 415 9.08 16.37 -5.91
N GLY A 416 7.82 16.08 -5.65
CA GLY A 416 7.40 15.94 -4.28
C GLY A 416 5.97 15.49 -4.09
N VAL A 417 5.54 15.66 -2.84
CA VAL A 417 4.19 15.35 -2.41
C VAL A 417 3.60 16.59 -1.76
N ARG A 418 2.44 17.01 -2.27
CA ARG A 418 1.56 17.91 -1.55
C ARG A 418 0.60 17.12 -0.68
N PHE A 419 0.37 17.56 0.55
CA PHE A 419 -0.44 16.82 1.50
C PHE A 419 -1.22 17.74 2.44
N ARG A 420 -2.28 17.19 3.05
CA ARG A 420 -3.24 17.91 3.89
C ARG A 420 -3.80 19.16 3.21
N SER A 421 -4.08 19.05 1.91
CA SER A 421 -4.73 20.13 1.19
C SER A 421 -6.20 20.25 1.57
N THR A 422 -6.67 21.46 1.84
CA THR A 422 -8.10 21.68 2.20
C THR A 422 -9.06 21.37 1.05
N ASP A 423 -8.56 21.40 -0.19
CA ASP A 423 -9.32 21.12 -1.41
C ASP A 423 -8.40 20.58 -2.53
N LYS A 424 -8.98 20.25 -3.69
CA LYS A 424 -8.25 19.70 -4.83
C LYS A 424 -7.47 20.75 -5.64
N THR A 425 -7.45 22.02 -5.22
CA THR A 425 -6.66 23.10 -5.86
C THR A 425 -5.28 23.26 -5.24
N PHE A 426 -5.04 22.69 -4.05
CA PHE A 426 -3.73 22.70 -3.38
C PHE A 426 -3.17 24.09 -3.05
N LYS A 427 -4.02 25.12 -3.04
CA LYS A 427 -3.66 26.48 -2.60
C LYS A 427 -3.44 26.59 -1.09
N ASN A 428 -3.93 25.62 -0.32
CA ASN A 428 -3.81 25.58 1.14
C ASN A 428 -3.38 24.18 1.56
N CYS A 429 -2.08 23.93 1.60
CA CYS A 429 -1.52 22.60 1.85
C CYS A 429 -0.10 22.70 2.43
N TYR A 430 0.50 21.55 2.73
CA TYR A 430 1.95 21.43 2.90
C TYR A 430 2.55 20.69 1.71
N SER A 431 3.85 20.87 1.50
CA SER A 431 4.63 20.14 0.51
C SER A 431 5.95 19.62 1.11
N VAL A 432 6.37 18.43 0.67
CA VAL A 432 7.75 17.95 0.79
C VAL A 432 8.33 17.77 -0.61
N ASP A 433 9.39 18.52 -0.90
CA ASP A 433 10.06 18.50 -2.19
C ASP A 433 11.42 17.83 -2.11
N LEU A 434 11.78 17.13 -3.18
CA LEU A 434 13.07 16.50 -3.43
C LEU A 434 13.68 17.10 -4.70
N SER A 435 14.98 17.35 -4.66
CA SER A 435 15.75 17.74 -5.84
C SER A 435 17.04 16.93 -5.89
N VAL A 436 17.35 16.34 -7.05
CA VAL A 436 18.44 15.36 -7.22
C VAL A 436 19.49 15.84 -8.21
N LEU A 437 19.77 17.15 -8.18
CA LEU A 437 20.72 17.80 -9.08
C LEU A 437 22.14 17.25 -8.94
N GLY A 438 22.71 16.81 -10.05
CA GLY A 438 24.08 16.31 -10.15
C GLY A 438 24.27 14.87 -9.63
N SER A 439 25.54 14.47 -9.47
CA SER A 439 25.94 13.13 -8.98
C SER A 439 26.11 13.06 -7.46
N GLY A 440 25.87 14.16 -6.75
CA GLY A 440 26.05 14.28 -5.30
C GLY A 440 24.80 13.89 -4.49
N ALA A 441 24.89 14.11 -3.18
CA ALA A 441 23.73 13.97 -2.29
C ALA A 441 22.61 14.93 -2.72
N GLY A 442 21.38 14.42 -2.78
CA GLY A 442 20.21 15.21 -3.13
C GLY A 442 19.81 16.20 -2.03
N TRP A 443 18.80 17.00 -2.34
CA TRP A 443 18.27 18.08 -1.52
C TRP A 443 16.80 17.83 -1.21
N TYR A 444 16.34 18.30 -0.05
CA TYR A 444 14.92 18.36 0.28
C TYR A 444 14.54 19.73 0.84
N SER A 445 13.26 20.06 0.75
CA SER A 445 12.67 21.22 1.41
C SER A 445 11.23 20.92 1.85
N VAL A 446 10.69 21.77 2.72
CA VAL A 446 9.31 21.63 3.23
C VAL A 446 8.65 22.99 3.20
N TRP A 447 7.44 23.04 2.63
CA TRP A 447 6.72 24.29 2.41
C TRP A 447 5.29 24.21 2.90
N LYS A 448 4.71 25.39 3.08
CA LYS A 448 3.30 25.59 3.37
C LYS A 448 2.73 26.56 2.34
N ALA A 449 1.68 26.15 1.64
CA ALA A 449 0.88 27.05 0.81
C ALA A 449 -0.27 27.62 1.65
N THR A 450 -0.51 28.94 1.56
CA THR A 450 -1.72 29.60 2.09
C THR A 450 -2.25 30.56 1.04
N GLY A 451 -3.47 30.30 0.56
CA GLY A 451 -4.06 31.06 -0.56
C GLY A 451 -3.25 31.00 -1.86
N GLY A 452 -2.42 29.96 -2.04
CA GLY A 452 -1.48 29.81 -3.15
C GLY A 452 -0.14 30.52 -2.96
N SER A 453 0.07 31.23 -1.84
CA SER A 453 1.37 31.80 -1.47
C SER A 453 2.18 30.79 -0.66
N TRP A 454 3.45 30.60 -1.02
CA TRP A 454 4.31 29.58 -0.42
C TRP A 454 5.26 30.15 0.64
N TYR A 455 5.32 29.48 1.79
CA TYR A 455 6.13 29.82 2.95
C TYR A 455 7.05 28.66 3.31
N ARG A 456 8.33 28.94 3.52
CA ARG A 456 9.33 27.94 3.91
C ARG A 456 9.08 27.47 5.34
N ILE A 457 8.88 26.17 5.53
CA ILE A 457 9.00 25.51 6.85
C ILE A 457 10.44 25.00 7.02
N LYS A 458 11.00 24.42 5.96
CA LYS A 458 12.38 23.96 5.88
C LYS A 458 12.98 24.41 4.56
N GLU A 459 14.04 25.19 4.63
CA GLU A 459 14.83 25.59 3.46
C GLU A 459 15.53 24.39 2.81
N TRP A 460 15.83 24.53 1.51
CA TRP A 460 16.58 23.54 0.74
C TRP A 460 17.84 23.10 1.48
N THR A 461 17.86 21.82 1.87
CA THR A 461 18.91 21.24 2.69
C THR A 461 19.42 19.97 2.01
N GLN A 462 20.73 19.89 1.80
CA GLN A 462 21.35 18.71 1.25
C GLN A 462 21.34 17.58 2.29
N HIS A 463 21.06 16.34 1.86
CA HIS A 463 21.05 15.20 2.76
C HIS A 463 21.54 13.92 2.06
N SER A 464 22.50 13.23 2.67
CA SER A 464 23.15 12.04 2.10
C SER A 464 22.21 10.85 1.88
N ALA A 465 21.08 10.80 2.60
CA ALA A 465 20.06 9.79 2.38
C ALA A 465 19.37 9.90 1.02
N ILE A 466 19.43 11.06 0.34
CA ILE A 466 18.75 11.28 -0.93
C ILE A 466 19.67 10.85 -2.07
N LYS A 467 19.25 9.81 -2.80
CA LYS A 467 19.98 9.26 -3.94
C LYS A 467 19.83 10.18 -5.15
N PRO A 468 20.85 10.24 -6.02
CA PRO A 468 20.80 11.05 -7.24
C PRO A 468 19.74 10.53 -8.23
N TYR A 469 19.50 11.29 -9.29
CA TYR A 469 18.61 10.91 -10.39
C TYR A 469 18.86 9.47 -10.90
N ASN A 470 17.85 8.88 -11.54
CA ASN A 470 17.81 7.46 -11.92
C ASN A 470 17.91 6.47 -10.74
N ASN A 471 17.64 6.92 -9.52
CA ASN A 471 17.51 6.05 -8.35
C ASN A 471 16.19 6.30 -7.63
N TRP A 472 15.62 5.22 -7.12
CA TRP A 472 14.46 5.28 -6.25
C TRP A 472 14.82 5.89 -4.90
N ASN A 473 14.07 6.93 -4.53
CA ASN A 473 14.00 7.48 -3.19
C ASN A 473 12.67 7.09 -2.56
N LYS A 474 12.73 6.41 -1.41
CA LYS A 474 11.54 6.09 -0.61
C LYS A 474 11.18 7.31 0.24
N LEU A 475 10.10 8.00 -0.11
CA LEU A 475 9.57 9.12 0.65
C LEU A 475 8.45 8.63 1.56
N LYS A 476 8.55 8.92 2.86
CA LYS A 476 7.51 8.62 3.85
C LYS A 476 7.17 9.87 4.65
N ILE A 477 5.88 10.19 4.72
CA ILE A 477 5.31 11.33 5.43
C ILE A 477 4.34 10.79 6.49
N VAL A 478 4.66 11.01 7.75
CA VAL A 478 3.84 10.59 8.90
C VAL A 478 3.16 11.80 9.48
N CYS A 479 1.84 11.87 9.36
CA CYS A 479 0.98 12.93 9.86
C CYS A 479 0.19 12.44 11.08
N SER A 480 0.41 13.05 12.25
CA SER A 480 -0.29 12.72 13.50
C SER A 480 -0.64 14.00 14.28
N GLY A 481 -1.93 14.32 14.37
CA GLY A 481 -2.39 15.60 14.91
C GLY A 481 -1.81 16.77 14.13
N SER A 482 -1.18 17.72 14.81
CA SER A 482 -0.44 18.82 14.17
C SER A 482 0.99 18.45 13.75
N THR A 483 1.49 17.28 14.15
CA THR A 483 2.87 16.88 13.91
C THR A 483 3.00 16.16 12.57
N THR A 484 4.01 16.54 11.80
CA THR A 484 4.42 15.83 10.58
C THR A 484 5.89 15.46 10.68
N THR A 485 6.22 14.20 10.40
CA THR A 485 7.60 13.69 10.34
C THR A 485 7.87 13.11 8.96
N ILE A 486 9.03 13.46 8.40
CA ILE A 486 9.43 13.14 7.04
C ILE A 486 10.64 12.21 7.10
N TYR A 487 10.56 11.14 6.33
CA TYR A 487 11.62 10.16 6.17
C TYR A 487 11.97 10.03 4.69
N ILE A 488 13.26 9.95 4.38
CA ILE A 488 13.76 9.66 3.04
C ILE A 488 14.73 8.48 3.14
N ASN A 489 14.47 7.42 2.37
CA ASN A 489 15.22 6.17 2.42
C ASN A 489 15.39 5.67 3.86
N ASP A 490 14.27 5.65 4.59
CA ASP A 490 14.11 5.24 5.99
C ASP A 490 14.88 6.08 7.03
N VAL A 491 15.57 7.15 6.62
CA VAL A 491 16.19 8.13 7.53
C VAL A 491 15.21 9.26 7.83
N SER A 492 14.95 9.55 9.11
CA SER A 492 14.17 10.73 9.51
C SER A 492 14.96 12.00 9.20
N VAL A 493 14.51 12.80 8.23
CA VAL A 493 15.23 13.99 7.76
C VAL A 493 14.68 15.28 8.38
N TYR A 494 13.41 15.30 8.80
CA TYR A 494 12.80 16.48 9.40
C TYR A 494 11.49 16.16 10.13
N SER A 495 11.15 16.94 11.14
CA SER A 495 9.85 16.91 11.81
C SER A 495 9.43 18.33 12.19
N PHE A 496 8.15 18.65 12.01
CA PHE A 496 7.58 19.94 12.40
C PHE A 496 6.17 19.77 12.98
N SER A 497 5.68 20.79 13.69
CA SER A 497 4.31 20.86 14.17
C SER A 497 3.65 22.17 13.69
N ASP A 498 2.57 22.05 12.94
CA ASP A 498 1.74 23.17 12.46
C ASP A 498 0.27 22.71 12.44
N SER A 499 -0.64 23.51 12.98
CA SER A 499 -2.06 23.17 13.14
C SER A 499 -2.97 23.80 12.09
N SER A 500 -2.41 24.43 11.06
CA SER A 500 -3.19 25.15 10.04
C SER A 500 -3.96 24.17 9.16
N TYR A 501 -3.34 23.04 8.83
CA TYR A 501 -3.98 21.95 8.09
C TYR A 501 -3.77 20.64 8.86
N THR A 502 -4.85 20.07 9.40
CA THR A 502 -4.81 18.82 10.17
C THR A 502 -5.50 17.66 9.46
N SER A 503 -6.25 17.96 8.40
CA SER A 503 -6.79 17.00 7.46
C SER A 503 -6.77 17.55 6.04
N GLY A 504 -6.73 16.68 5.04
CA GLY A 504 -6.84 17.11 3.65
C GLY A 504 -6.51 16.04 2.63
N TYR A 505 -6.55 16.44 1.36
CA TYR A 505 -6.15 15.65 0.21
C TYR A 505 -4.62 15.62 0.09
N PHE A 506 -4.12 14.68 -0.72
CA PHE A 506 -2.71 14.64 -1.11
C PHE A 506 -2.59 14.46 -2.62
N GLY A 507 -1.42 14.78 -3.15
CA GLY A 507 -1.09 14.72 -4.56
C GLY A 507 0.41 14.74 -4.79
N LEU A 508 0.80 14.59 -6.04
CA LEU A 508 2.19 14.62 -6.48
C LEU A 508 2.45 15.89 -7.27
N GLU A 509 3.66 16.40 -7.13
CA GLU A 509 4.11 17.60 -7.85
C GLU A 509 5.46 17.39 -8.50
N ALA A 510 5.69 18.14 -9.58
CA ALA A 510 6.97 18.24 -10.26
C ALA A 510 7.11 19.61 -10.90
N LEU A 511 8.25 20.27 -10.71
CA LEU A 511 8.61 21.48 -11.46
C LEU A 511 9.30 21.07 -12.77
N ASP A 512 9.02 21.74 -13.90
CA ASP A 512 9.67 21.49 -15.20
C ASP A 512 10.26 22.77 -15.79
N ASP A 513 11.57 22.95 -15.63
CA ASP A 513 12.36 23.99 -16.29
C ASP A 513 12.97 23.46 -17.60
N TYR A 514 12.14 23.09 -18.58
CA TYR A 514 12.55 22.72 -19.94
C TYR A 514 13.06 21.28 -20.13
N THR A 515 12.13 20.35 -20.36
CA THR A 515 12.16 19.21 -21.33
C THR A 515 11.89 17.84 -20.72
N SER A 516 10.72 17.25 -21.00
CA SER A 516 10.42 15.80 -20.90
C SER A 516 10.72 15.08 -19.58
N ASP A 517 10.96 15.81 -18.49
CA ASP A 517 11.52 15.23 -17.27
C ASP A 517 10.51 14.33 -16.56
N LYS A 518 10.91 13.07 -16.49
CA LYS A 518 10.06 11.93 -16.16
C LYS A 518 10.13 11.71 -14.65
N ILE A 519 9.19 12.28 -13.91
CA ILE A 519 8.96 11.81 -12.55
C ILE A 519 8.27 10.45 -12.65
N ILE A 520 8.78 9.50 -11.89
CA ILE A 520 8.21 8.17 -11.78
C ILE A 520 7.93 7.89 -10.30
N VAL A 521 6.72 7.40 -10.03
CA VAL A 521 6.24 7.00 -8.73
C VAL A 521 5.77 5.57 -8.78
N ASP A 522 6.10 4.80 -7.75
CA ASP A 522 5.75 3.40 -7.65
C ASP A 522 5.48 3.05 -6.18
N ASN A 523 4.69 1.99 -5.95
CA ASN A 523 4.52 1.34 -4.66
C ASN A 523 4.09 2.30 -3.55
N LEU A 524 3.03 3.04 -3.84
CA LEU A 524 2.40 3.94 -2.92
C LEU A 524 1.56 3.15 -1.90
N SER A 525 1.63 3.58 -0.64
CA SER A 525 0.81 3.07 0.45
C SER A 525 0.36 4.21 1.34
N LEU A 526 -0.89 4.15 1.78
CA LEU A 526 -1.46 5.06 2.75
C LEU A 526 -2.05 4.23 3.88
N THR A 527 -1.46 4.36 5.08
CA THR A 527 -1.99 3.76 6.31
C THR A 527 -2.63 4.83 7.18
N LEU A 528 -3.65 4.46 7.95
CA LEU A 528 -4.38 5.37 8.83
C LEU A 528 -4.01 5.08 10.28
N SER A 529 -3.73 6.12 11.06
CA SER A 529 -3.48 6.01 12.49
C SER A 529 -4.63 6.62 13.30
N THR A 530 -5.09 5.94 14.34
CA THR A 530 -6.09 6.49 15.27
C THR A 530 -5.41 7.27 16.38
N ALA A 531 -5.84 8.52 16.61
CA ALA A 531 -5.41 9.26 17.79
C ALA A 531 -6.03 8.61 19.05
N GLY A 532 -5.22 7.99 19.91
CA GLY A 532 -5.62 7.60 21.26
C GLY A 532 -6.42 6.29 21.43
N ALA A 533 -6.45 5.40 20.44
CA ALA A 533 -7.03 4.05 20.60
C ALA A 533 -5.95 2.98 20.41
N SER A 534 -5.92 2.01 21.33
CA SER A 534 -5.24 0.72 21.19
C SER A 534 -5.50 0.18 19.78
N THR A 535 -4.43 -0.16 19.08
CA THR A 535 -4.37 -0.60 17.69
C THR A 535 -5.50 -1.57 17.34
N ASN A 536 -6.46 -1.13 16.51
CA ASN A 536 -7.13 -2.02 15.56
C ASN A 536 -6.01 -2.58 14.67
N PRO A 537 -5.85 -3.90 14.47
CA PRO A 537 -4.65 -4.44 13.85
C PRO A 537 -4.47 -3.79 12.49
N GLU A 538 -3.28 -3.21 12.31
CA GLU A 538 -2.87 -2.51 11.11
C GLU A 538 -3.26 -3.35 9.89
N GLN A 539 -3.86 -2.70 8.90
CA GLN A 539 -4.00 -3.27 7.57
C GLN A 539 -2.57 -3.51 7.07
N VAL A 540 -2.04 -4.71 7.31
CA VAL A 540 -0.66 -5.06 6.96
C VAL A 540 -0.60 -5.16 5.46
N PHE A 541 -0.15 -4.08 4.84
CA PHE A 541 0.17 -4.09 3.43
C PHE A 541 1.46 -4.88 3.21
N PRO A 542 1.57 -5.63 2.09
CA PRO A 542 2.83 -6.25 1.73
C PRO A 542 3.91 -5.18 1.62
N VAL A 543 5.16 -5.54 1.95
CA VAL A 543 6.29 -4.67 1.69
C VAL A 543 6.46 -4.58 0.18
N LEU A 544 6.07 -3.44 -0.38
CA LEU A 544 6.19 -3.16 -1.78
C LEU A 544 7.63 -2.71 -2.10
N VAL A 545 8.24 -3.32 -3.12
CA VAL A 545 9.61 -3.02 -3.57
C VAL A 545 9.54 -2.59 -5.02
N PRO A 546 10.08 -1.41 -5.37
CA PRO A 546 9.93 -0.88 -6.72
C PRO A 546 10.69 -1.71 -7.73
N GLY A 547 10.10 -1.82 -8.92
CA GLY A 547 10.75 -2.45 -10.07
C GLY A 547 12.02 -1.72 -10.49
N LYS A 548 12.77 -2.29 -11.44
CA LYS A 548 13.87 -1.54 -12.07
C LYS A 548 13.32 -0.30 -12.76
N ILE A 549 13.96 0.85 -12.57
CA ILE A 549 13.64 2.07 -13.33
C ILE A 549 13.88 1.80 -14.82
N ARG A 550 12.82 1.92 -15.62
CA ARG A 550 12.87 1.82 -17.08
C ARG A 550 12.60 3.18 -17.68
N VAL A 551 13.51 3.65 -18.53
CA VAL A 551 13.26 4.80 -19.41
C VAL A 551 12.42 4.28 -20.57
N ILE A 552 11.19 4.77 -20.67
CA ILE A 552 10.25 4.37 -21.72
C ILE A 552 10.06 5.57 -22.65
N ASN A 553 10.03 5.33 -23.97
CA ASN A 553 9.64 6.34 -24.95
C ASN A 553 8.11 6.43 -24.98
N PRO A 554 7.49 7.56 -24.62
CA PRO A 554 6.05 7.71 -24.65
C PRO A 554 5.43 7.57 -26.05
N GLU A 555 6.22 7.69 -27.13
CA GLU A 555 5.76 7.55 -28.52
C GLU A 555 5.84 6.12 -29.09
N ASN A 556 6.56 5.19 -28.44
CA ASN A 556 6.65 3.79 -28.90
C ASN A 556 5.44 2.96 -28.41
N ARG A 557 4.24 3.57 -28.42
CA ARG A 557 2.98 2.93 -28.02
C ARG A 557 2.39 2.08 -29.13
#